data_AF-A0A2E3XWR9-F1
#
_entry.id   AF-A0A2E3XWR9-F1
#
_cell.length_a   1.000
_cell.length_b   1.000
_cell.length_c   1.000
_cell.angle_alpha   90.00
_cell.angle_beta   90.00
_cell.angle_gamma   90.00
#
_symmetry.space_group_name_H-M   'P 1'
#
loop_
_entity.id
_entity.type
_entity.pdbx_description
1 polymer ?
#
loop_
_entity_poly.entity_id
_entity_poly.type
_entity_poly.pdbx_seq_one_letter_code
_entity_poly.pdbx_strand_id
1 'polypeptide(L)'
;MKKIILAALMMSSAFAGNLSDEFQTLLQEKLSFSGTVEVTTVADAYVGYVAQFEVTSYGETRPNWCYIVDTEIVECQDDWFNN
;
A
#
# COMPACT_ATOMS: atom_id res chain seq x y z
N MET A 1 25.94 8.32 -38.54
CA MET A 1 24.92 7.62 -37.72
C MET A 1 24.53 8.53 -36.56
N LYS A 2 23.30 9.07 -36.56
CA LYS A 2 22.82 9.99 -35.53
C LYS A 2 22.45 9.18 -34.28
N LYS A 3 23.13 9.42 -33.15
CA LYS A 3 22.79 8.83 -31.86
C LYS A 3 21.71 9.68 -31.22
N ILE A 4 20.48 9.15 -31.16
CA ILE A 4 19.41 9.74 -30.35
C ILE A 4 19.70 9.28 -28.92
N ILE A 5 20.15 10.22 -28.08
CA ILE A 5 20.27 10.02 -26.64
C ILE A 5 18.84 10.08 -26.09
N LEU A 6 18.31 8.90 -25.74
CA LEU A 6 17.01 8.78 -25.09
C LEU A 6 17.19 9.20 -23.63
N ALA A 7 16.93 10.47 -23.34
CA ALA A 7 16.71 10.93 -21.99
C ALA A 7 15.39 10.33 -21.50
N ALA A 8 15.46 9.28 -20.69
CA ALA A 8 14.31 8.71 -20.01
C ALA A 8 14.24 9.26 -18.59
N LEU A 9 13.12 9.91 -18.31
CA LEU A 9 12.68 10.58 -17.09
C LEU A 9 13.11 9.87 -15.79
N MET A 10 13.83 10.58 -14.94
CA MET A 10 13.90 10.31 -13.49
C MET A 10 12.99 11.30 -12.77
N MET A 11 11.67 11.13 -12.84
CA MET A 11 10.73 11.93 -12.05
C MET A 11 9.49 11.11 -11.70
N SER A 12 9.50 10.39 -10.57
CA SER A 12 8.25 9.88 -9.96
C SER A 12 8.34 9.41 -8.49
N SER A 13 9.46 9.53 -7.77
CA SER A 13 9.57 8.96 -6.41
C SER A 13 8.82 9.71 -5.31
N ALA A 14 8.38 10.96 -5.55
CA ALA A 14 7.65 11.74 -4.53
C ALA A 14 6.17 11.35 -4.40
N PHE A 15 5.57 10.80 -5.45
CA PHE A 15 4.15 10.44 -5.45
C PHE A 15 3.89 9.14 -4.69
N ALA A 16 4.81 8.17 -4.83
CA ALA A 16 4.72 6.88 -4.14
C ALA A 16 4.82 6.99 -2.61
N GLY A 17 5.60 7.95 -2.09
CA GLY A 17 5.77 8.16 -0.65
C GLY A 17 4.49 8.67 0.04
N ASN A 18 3.83 9.67 -0.55
CA ASN A 18 2.60 10.24 0.03
C ASN A 18 1.44 9.23 0.08
N LEU A 19 1.29 8.40 -0.97
CA LEU A 19 0.27 7.35 -1.02
C LEU A 19 0.50 6.24 0.01
N SER A 20 1.76 5.89 0.26
CA SER A 20 2.16 4.92 1.30
C SER A 20 1.67 5.37 2.68
N ASP A 21 1.94 6.62 3.06
CA ASP A 21 1.59 7.17 4.38
C ASP A 21 0.06 7.25 4.58
N GLU A 22 -0.67 7.61 3.51
CA GLU A 22 -2.13 7.65 3.50
C GLU A 22 -2.72 6.25 3.73
N PHE A 23 -2.27 5.24 2.98
CA PHE A 23 -2.76 3.87 3.14
C PHE A 23 -2.34 3.25 4.46
N GLN A 24 -1.14 3.56 4.96
CA GLN A 24 -0.73 3.09 6.28
C GLN A 24 -1.68 3.60 7.37
N THR A 25 -2.01 4.90 7.32
CA THR A 25 -2.96 5.51 8.26
C THR A 25 -4.33 4.84 8.17
N LEU A 26 -4.87 4.71 6.94
CA LEU A 26 -6.16 4.05 6.69
C LEU A 26 -6.19 2.62 7.24
N LEU A 27 -5.19 1.80 6.90
CA LEU A 27 -5.11 0.41 7.33
C LEU A 27 -5.00 0.32 8.85
N GLN A 28 -4.18 1.17 9.48
CA GLN A 28 -4.00 1.15 10.93
C GLN A 28 -5.26 1.58 11.69
N GLU A 29 -6.04 2.52 11.17
CA GLU A 29 -7.34 2.92 11.73
C GLU A 29 -8.43 1.85 11.59
N LYS A 30 -8.33 0.99 10.57
CA LYS A 30 -9.34 -0.03 10.24
C LYS A 30 -9.06 -1.40 10.86
N LEU A 31 -7.89 -1.61 11.46
CA LEU A 31 -7.59 -2.85 12.18
C LEU A 31 -8.64 -3.14 13.27
N SER A 32 -9.12 -4.38 13.34
CA SER A 32 -10.08 -4.81 14.37
C SER A 32 -9.43 -5.09 15.74
N PHE A 33 -8.10 -5.01 15.82
CA PHE A 33 -7.31 -5.28 17.02
C PHE A 33 -6.13 -4.31 17.17
N SER A 34 -5.50 -4.32 18.35
CA SER A 34 -4.31 -3.51 18.61
C SER A 34 -3.11 -4.04 17.84
N GLY A 35 -2.59 -3.26 16.90
CA GLY A 35 -1.44 -3.62 16.08
C GLY A 35 -0.84 -2.41 15.36
N THR A 36 0.25 -2.66 14.64
CA THR A 36 0.87 -1.68 13.75
C THR A 36 0.89 -2.19 12.33
N VAL A 37 0.72 -1.27 11.37
CA VAL A 37 0.82 -1.56 9.94
C VAL A 37 2.02 -0.83 9.38
N GLU A 38 2.79 -1.50 8.53
CA GLU A 38 3.87 -0.90 7.74
C GLU A 38 3.64 -1.21 6.26
N VAL A 39 3.37 -0.17 5.45
CA VAL A 39 3.12 -0.33 4.02
C VAL A 39 4.45 -0.52 3.29
N THR A 40 4.56 -1.63 2.56
CA THR A 40 5.79 -1.99 1.84
C THR A 40 5.71 -1.60 0.37
N THR A 41 4.54 -1.71 -0.25
CA THR A 41 4.35 -1.39 -1.66
C THR A 41 2.91 -0.99 -1.94
N VAL A 42 2.76 0.00 -2.80
CA VAL A 42 1.48 0.41 -3.38
C VAL A 42 1.59 0.29 -4.89
N ALA A 43 0.68 -0.46 -5.50
CA ALA A 43 0.64 -0.65 -6.94
C ALA A 43 -0.72 -0.21 -7.51
N ASP A 44 -0.69 0.51 -8.62
CA ASP A 44 -1.90 0.88 -9.37
C ASP A 44 -2.59 -0.38 -9.91
N ALA A 45 -3.91 -0.41 -9.78
CA ALA A 45 -4.81 -1.39 -10.37
C ALA A 45 -5.90 -0.68 -11.17
N TYR A 46 -6.66 -1.41 -11.99
CA TYR A 46 -7.55 -0.82 -13.01
C TYR A 46 -8.53 0.24 -12.47
N VAL A 47 -9.10 0.03 -11.28
CA VAL A 47 -10.03 0.98 -10.61
C VAL A 47 -9.61 1.33 -9.17
N GLY A 48 -8.35 1.09 -8.79
CA GLY A 48 -7.91 1.31 -7.42
C GLY A 48 -6.43 0.99 -7.22
N TYR A 49 -6.08 0.57 -6.02
CA TYR A 49 -4.70 0.28 -5.62
C TYR A 49 -4.64 -1.07 -4.88
N VAL A 50 -3.54 -1.78 -5.07
CA VAL A 50 -3.17 -2.91 -4.19
C VAL A 50 -2.08 -2.43 -3.26
N ALA A 51 -2.36 -2.42 -1.96
CA ALA A 51 -1.40 -2.12 -0.92
C ALA A 51 -0.89 -3.45 -0.32
N GLN A 52 0.41 -3.68 -0.40
CA GLN A 52 1.11 -4.73 0.35
C GLN A 52 1.70 -4.11 1.62
N PHE A 53 1.57 -4.82 2.73
CA PHE A 53 1.97 -4.31 4.04
C PHE A 53 2.28 -5.46 4.99
N GLU A 54 2.91 -5.13 6.11
CA GLU A 54 3.10 -6.03 7.24
C GLU A 54 2.25 -5.56 8.42
N VAL A 55 1.60 -6.50 9.10
CA VAL A 55 0.91 -6.23 10.37
C VAL A 55 1.68 -6.87 11.50
N THR A 56 1.98 -6.09 12.52
CA THR A 56 2.61 -6.57 13.76
C THR A 56 1.62 -6.50 14.92
N SER A 57 1.36 -7.63 15.56
CA SER A 57 0.54 -7.72 16.77
C SER A 57 0.90 -8.96 17.59
N TYR A 58 0.70 -8.90 18.91
CA TYR A 58 0.96 -10.01 19.84
C TYR A 58 2.34 -10.68 19.73
N GLY A 59 3.36 -9.94 19.28
CA GLY A 59 4.72 -10.45 19.10
C GLY A 59 4.96 -11.19 17.78
N GLU A 60 4.00 -11.17 16.86
CA GLU A 60 4.13 -11.71 15.51
C GLU A 60 3.99 -10.60 14.47
N THR A 61 4.74 -10.74 13.38
CA THR A 61 4.64 -9.89 12.18
C THR A 61 4.29 -10.80 11.00
N ARG A 62 3.26 -10.45 10.24
CA ARG A 62 2.93 -11.21 9.02
C ARG A 62 2.61 -10.28 7.85
N PRO A 63 3.00 -10.67 6.62
CA PRO A 63 2.65 -9.94 5.42
C PRO A 63 1.17 -10.12 5.09
N ASN A 64 0.58 -9.10 4.50
CA ASN A 64 -0.80 -9.09 4.04
C ASN A 64 -0.93 -8.11 2.86
N TRP A 65 -2.09 -8.12 2.21
CA TRP A 65 -2.42 -7.16 1.17
C TRP A 65 -3.91 -6.84 1.20
N CYS A 66 -4.24 -5.62 0.77
CA CYS A 66 -5.62 -5.19 0.56
C CYS A 66 -5.77 -4.51 -0.80
N TYR A 67 -6.94 -4.71 -1.39
CA TYR A 67 -7.43 -3.94 -2.52
C TYR A 67 -8.22 -2.73 -2.02
N ILE A 68 -7.84 -1.55 -2.47
CA ILE A 68 -8.38 -0.26 -2.01
C ILE A 68 -8.89 0.50 -3.22
N VAL A 69 -10.12 1.00 -3.14
CA VAL A 69 -10.72 1.87 -4.17
C VAL A 69 -11.00 3.21 -3.52
N ASP A 70 -10.45 4.28 -4.10
CA ASP A 70 -10.37 5.61 -3.49
C ASP A 70 -9.73 5.54 -2.09
N THR A 71 -10.54 5.46 -1.04
CA THR A 71 -10.10 5.35 0.37
C THR A 71 -10.83 4.23 1.14
N GLU A 72 -11.50 3.32 0.42
CA GLU A 72 -12.24 2.21 1.00
C GLU A 72 -11.50 0.89 0.79
N ILE A 73 -11.34 0.14 1.88
CA ILE A 73 -10.84 -1.24 1.84
C ILE A 73 -11.95 -2.11 1.26
N VAL A 74 -11.72 -2.67 0.08
CA VAL A 74 -12.69 -3.51 -0.63
C VAL A 74 -12.51 -4.98 -0.27
N GLU A 75 -11.27 -5.43 -0.24
CA GLU A 75 -10.90 -6.82 0.01
C GLU A 75 -9.51 -6.88 0.63
N CYS A 76 -9.30 -7.78 1.59
CA CYS A 76 -7.98 -8.05 2.15
C CYS A 76 -7.73 -9.56 2.14
N GLN A 77 -6.45 -9.95 2.15
CA GLN A 77 -6.05 -11.35 2.23
C GLN A 77 -6.57 -12.03 3.49
N ASP A 78 -6.56 -11.32 4.62
CA ASP A 78 -7.06 -11.81 5.90
C ASP A 78 -8.16 -10.91 6.47
N ASP A 79 -8.99 -11.49 7.34
CA ASP A 79 -10.13 -10.85 8.00
C ASP A 79 -9.74 -9.87 9.13
N TRP A 80 -8.49 -9.43 9.20
CA TRP A 80 -7.99 -8.50 10.22
C TRP A 80 -8.67 -7.13 10.19
N PHE A 81 -9.32 -6.81 9.09
CA PHE A 81 -10.01 -5.56 8.82
C PHE A 81 -11.54 -5.72 8.78
N ASN A 82 -12.06 -6.94 9.00
CA ASN A 82 -13.49 -7.20 9.09
C ASN A 82 -13.97 -6.93 10.53
N ASN A 83 -14.68 -5.81 10.71
CA ASN A 83 -15.52 -5.51 11.88
C ASN A 83 -16.99 -5.68 11.52
#